data_AF-A0AAN8YAR8-F1
#
_entry.id   AF-A0AAN8YAR8-F1
#
_cell.length_a   1.000
_cell.length_b   1.000
_cell.length_c   1.000
_cell.angle_alpha   90.00
_cell.angle_beta   90.00
_cell.angle_gamma   90.00
#
_symmetry.space_group_name_H-M   'P 1'
#
loop_
_entity.id
_entity.type
_entity.pdbx_description
1 polymer ?
#
loop_
_entity_poly.entity_id
_entity_poly.type
_entity_poly.pdbx_seq_one_letter_code
_entity_poly.pdbx_strand_id
1 'polypeptide(L)'
;MVASPVCSNSTKFFCHMPCLMQLDISGHLLEYLTMGGLPENCLTALNNVKSFNVRAMFFRSIKHVSGVIYLITSFPKLQKLTIECMKSEAVELVVQYLQDQSSLCGAVKLLQKVHMNMFRGLEVEMEFLRLILASALVLKEISAWNYVHILYPSGREIMDELKQY
;
A
#
# COMPACT_ATOMS: atom_id res chain seq x y z
N MET A 1 -0.51 -7.22 32.92
CA MET A 1 -1.79 -6.56 32.57
C MET A 1 -1.86 -6.54 31.05
N VAL A 2 -2.55 -7.50 30.44
CA VAL A 2 -2.63 -7.63 28.97
C VAL A 2 -3.64 -6.59 28.49
N ALA A 3 -3.16 -5.57 27.79
CA ALA A 3 -4.05 -4.58 27.16
C ALA A 3 -4.88 -5.31 26.10
N SER A 4 -6.20 -5.33 26.29
CA SER A 4 -7.14 -5.79 25.28
C SER A 4 -7.01 -4.87 24.06
N PRO A 5 -6.87 -5.40 22.82
CA PRO A 5 -6.84 -4.55 21.65
C PRO A 5 -8.24 -3.94 21.52
N VAL A 6 -8.34 -2.63 21.72
CA VAL A 6 -9.55 -1.90 21.38
C VAL A 6 -9.65 -1.94 19.86
N CYS A 7 -10.35 -2.94 19.33
CA CYS A 7 -10.74 -2.97 17.93
C CYS A 7 -11.51 -1.68 17.65
N SER A 8 -10.91 -0.79 16.86
CA SER A 8 -11.60 0.38 16.32
C SER A 8 -12.84 -0.08 15.56
N ASN A 9 -13.96 0.65 15.66
CA ASN A 9 -15.22 0.30 14.98
C ASN A 9 -15.06 0.11 13.46
N SER A 10 -13.97 0.61 12.87
CA SER A 10 -13.61 0.47 11.47
C SER A 10 -13.23 -0.97 11.07
N THR A 11 -12.65 -1.78 11.96
CA THR A 11 -12.26 -3.17 11.60
C THR A 11 -13.44 -4.11 11.55
N LYS A 12 -14.48 -3.86 12.36
CA LYS A 12 -15.77 -4.59 12.33
C LYS A 12 -16.50 -4.47 10.99
N PHE A 13 -16.21 -3.43 10.20
CA PHE A 13 -16.79 -3.25 8.87
C PHE A 13 -16.54 -4.45 7.94
N PHE A 14 -15.33 -5.03 7.99
CA PHE A 14 -14.98 -6.17 7.15
C PHE A 14 -15.80 -7.41 7.49
N CYS A 15 -16.11 -7.63 8.76
CA CYS A 15 -16.93 -8.76 9.21
C CYS A 15 -18.33 -8.79 8.56
N HIS A 16 -18.83 -7.65 8.08
CA HIS A 16 -20.11 -7.54 7.38
C HIS A 16 -20.00 -7.63 5.85
N MET A 17 -18.80 -7.88 5.30
CA MET A 17 -18.54 -7.96 3.86
C MET A 17 -17.84 -9.26 3.46
N PRO A 18 -18.45 -10.44 3.68
CA PRO A 18 -17.80 -11.74 3.43
C PRO A 18 -17.46 -11.98 1.94
N CYS A 19 -18.09 -11.25 1.02
CA CYS A 19 -17.87 -11.36 -0.42
C CYS A 19 -16.89 -10.29 -0.97
N LEU A 20 -16.18 -9.56 -0.10
CA LEU A 20 -15.25 -8.51 -0.54
C LEU A 20 -14.12 -9.11 -1.37
N MET A 21 -14.04 -8.72 -2.65
CA MET A 21 -12.99 -9.17 -3.58
C MET A 21 -11.95 -8.09 -3.87
N GLN A 22 -12.31 -6.83 -3.68
CA GLN A 22 -11.45 -5.70 -3.94
C GLN A 22 -11.56 -4.71 -2.79
N LEU A 23 -10.40 -4.24 -2.33
CA LEU A 23 -10.30 -3.22 -1.31
C LEU A 23 -9.52 -2.03 -1.86
N ASP A 24 -10.11 -0.84 -1.73
CA ASP A 24 -9.49 0.42 -2.08
C ASP A 24 -9.48 1.31 -0.83
N ILE A 25 -8.28 1.65 -0.35
CA ILE A 25 -8.08 2.40 0.87
C ILE A 25 -7.15 3.59 0.58
N SER A 26 -7.46 4.73 1.17
CA SER A 26 -6.53 5.87 1.21
C SER A 26 -5.49 5.70 2.32
N GLY A 27 -4.24 6.13 2.08
CA GLY A 27 -3.16 6.28 3.06
C GLY A 27 -3.61 6.94 4.35
N HIS A 28 -4.50 7.93 4.26
CA HIS A 28 -5.05 8.62 5.44
C HIS A 28 -5.94 7.73 6.32
N LEU A 29 -6.62 6.73 5.72
CA LEU A 29 -7.52 5.83 6.44
C LEU A 29 -6.76 4.64 7.07
N LEU A 30 -5.54 4.34 6.60
CA LEU A 30 -4.71 3.24 7.11
C LEU A 30 -4.37 3.37 8.59
N GLU A 31 -4.14 4.59 9.10
CA GLU A 31 -3.87 4.82 10.52
C GLU A 31 -5.03 4.34 11.41
N TYR A 32 -6.27 4.50 10.96
CA TYR A 32 -7.46 4.13 11.71
C TYR A 32 -7.75 2.62 11.69
N LEU A 33 -7.27 1.92 10.66
CA LEU A 33 -7.48 0.49 10.49
C LEU A 33 -6.46 -0.33 11.27
N THR A 34 -5.27 0.22 11.53
CA THR A 34 -4.15 -0.51 12.16
C THR A 34 -4.09 -0.30 13.67
N MET A 35 -4.74 0.73 14.22
CA MET A 35 -4.73 1.06 15.65
C MET A 35 -5.40 0.03 16.58
N GLY A 36 -6.08 -1.00 16.08
CA GLY A 36 -6.80 -1.98 16.92
C GLY A 36 -6.58 -3.45 16.57
N GLY A 37 -5.76 -3.75 15.55
CA GLY A 37 -5.69 -5.09 14.95
C GLY A 37 -7.00 -5.52 14.28
N LEU A 38 -6.94 -6.55 13.43
CA LEU A 38 -8.14 -7.15 12.85
C LEU A 38 -8.61 -8.28 13.78
N PRO A 39 -9.88 -8.29 14.23
CA PRO A 39 -10.39 -9.42 14.99
C PRO A 39 -10.49 -10.67 14.09
N GLU A 40 -10.26 -11.86 14.65
CA GLU A 40 -10.12 -13.12 13.90
C GLU A 40 -11.31 -13.40 12.95
N ASN A 41 -12.53 -13.06 13.38
CA ASN A 41 -13.75 -13.18 12.60
C ASN A 41 -13.77 -12.29 11.34
N CYS A 42 -13.03 -11.18 11.33
CA CYS A 42 -12.93 -10.29 10.16
C CYS A 42 -11.89 -10.80 9.14
N LEU A 43 -10.92 -11.65 9.54
CA LEU A 43 -9.99 -12.30 8.60
C LEU A 43 -10.75 -13.16 7.57
N THR A 44 -11.88 -13.74 7.96
CA THR A 44 -12.74 -14.53 7.06
C THR A 44 -13.25 -13.73 5.86
N ALA A 45 -13.57 -12.45 6.04
CA ALA A 45 -14.01 -11.59 4.93
C ALA A 45 -12.85 -11.16 4.02
N LEU A 46 -11.67 -10.98 4.62
CA LEU A 46 -10.45 -10.61 3.91
C LEU A 46 -9.86 -11.76 3.09
N ASN A 47 -10.21 -13.01 3.40
CA ASN A 47 -9.81 -14.20 2.65
C ASN A 47 -10.22 -14.19 1.17
N ASN A 48 -11.20 -13.38 0.79
CA ASN A 48 -11.68 -13.30 -0.59
C ASN A 48 -11.10 -12.13 -1.38
N VAL A 49 -10.36 -11.23 -0.73
CA VAL A 49 -9.75 -10.08 -1.37
C VAL A 49 -8.64 -10.56 -2.31
N LYS A 50 -8.82 -10.25 -3.60
CA LYS A 50 -7.88 -10.54 -4.69
C LYS A 50 -7.18 -9.29 -5.20
N SER A 51 -7.77 -8.11 -5.01
CA SER A 51 -7.19 -6.84 -5.43
C SER A 51 -7.14 -5.86 -4.27
N PHE A 52 -5.97 -5.30 -4.02
CA PHE A 52 -5.77 -4.26 -3.00
C PHE A 52 -5.17 -3.02 -3.64
N ASN A 53 -5.87 -1.89 -3.49
CA ASN A 53 -5.43 -0.59 -3.95
C ASN A 53 -5.19 0.33 -2.74
N VAL A 54 -4.00 0.93 -2.68
CA VAL A 54 -3.65 1.96 -1.71
C VAL A 54 -3.49 3.28 -2.45
N ARG A 55 -4.45 4.18 -2.27
CA ARG A 55 -4.37 5.55 -2.77
C ARG A 55 -3.59 6.42 -1.81
N ALA A 56 -2.92 7.43 -2.32
CA ALA A 56 -2.25 8.44 -1.52
C ALA A 56 -1.29 7.87 -0.42
N MET A 57 -0.39 6.96 -0.79
CA MET A 57 0.54 6.31 0.14
C MET A 57 1.70 7.23 0.52
N PHE A 58 1.95 7.41 1.82
CA PHE A 58 3.07 8.22 2.34
C PHE A 58 4.19 7.34 2.91
N PHE A 59 5.33 7.31 2.22
CA PHE A 59 6.50 6.53 2.64
C PHE A 59 7.35 7.19 3.74
N ARG A 60 6.92 8.33 4.30
CA ARG A 60 7.60 8.99 5.42
C ARG A 60 7.22 8.48 6.81
N SER A 61 6.23 7.59 6.90
CA SER A 61 5.65 7.14 8.17
C SER A 61 5.74 5.62 8.30
N ILE A 62 6.48 5.14 9.30
CA ILE A 62 6.54 3.71 9.63
C ILE A 62 5.13 3.18 9.90
N LYS A 63 4.23 3.97 10.53
CA LYS A 63 2.85 3.57 10.78
C LYS A 63 2.06 3.32 9.49
N HIS A 64 2.27 4.13 8.46
CA HIS A 64 1.63 3.92 7.15
C HIS A 64 2.18 2.68 6.48
N VAL A 65 3.51 2.57 6.41
CA VAL A 65 4.20 1.46 5.75
C VAL A 65 3.90 0.12 6.41
N SER A 66 4.04 0.03 7.74
CA SER A 66 3.68 -1.16 8.51
C SER A 66 2.20 -1.52 8.38
N GLY A 67 1.31 -0.52 8.31
CA GLY A 67 -0.11 -0.72 8.11
C GLY A 67 -0.45 -1.36 6.77
N VAL A 68 0.18 -0.88 5.69
CA VAL A 68 0.01 -1.47 4.36
C VAL A 68 0.58 -2.88 4.33
N ILE A 69 1.77 -3.10 4.90
CA ILE A 69 2.37 -4.43 5.01
C ILE A 69 1.42 -5.39 5.75
N TYR A 70 0.87 -4.96 6.88
CA TYR A 70 -0.08 -5.74 7.66
C TYR A 70 -1.34 -6.13 6.87
N LEU A 71 -1.89 -5.21 6.07
CA LEU A 71 -3.05 -5.52 5.23
C LEU A 71 -2.68 -6.49 4.10
N ILE A 72 -1.54 -6.24 3.43
CA ILE A 72 -1.02 -7.14 2.37
C ILE A 72 -0.87 -8.57 2.92
N THR A 73 -0.31 -8.72 4.12
CA THR A 73 -0.11 -10.04 4.74
C THR A 73 -1.41 -10.68 5.22
N SER A 74 -2.46 -9.90 5.43
CA SER A 74 -3.79 -10.37 5.83
C SER A 74 -4.65 -10.85 4.66
N PHE A 75 -4.19 -10.72 3.41
CA PHE A 75 -4.94 -11.10 2.20
C PHE A 75 -4.35 -12.35 1.54
N PRO A 76 -4.69 -13.57 2.00
CA PRO A 76 -4.05 -14.80 1.52
C PRO A 76 -4.32 -15.11 0.04
N LYS A 77 -5.38 -14.52 -0.55
CA LYS A 77 -5.73 -14.67 -1.97
C LYS A 77 -5.37 -13.44 -2.81
N LEU A 78 -4.54 -12.53 -2.29
CA LEU A 78 -4.15 -11.33 -3.02
C LEU A 78 -3.44 -11.69 -4.32
N GLN A 79 -3.95 -11.17 -5.43
CA GLN A 79 -3.42 -11.38 -6.78
C GLN A 79 -2.93 -10.09 -7.42
N LYS A 80 -3.51 -8.95 -7.05
CA LYS A 80 -3.14 -7.63 -7.56
C LYS A 80 -2.94 -6.65 -6.42
N LEU A 81 -1.79 -5.98 -6.43
CA LEU A 81 -1.48 -4.85 -5.57
C LEU A 81 -1.30 -3.60 -6.43
N THR A 82 -1.97 -2.51 -6.06
CA THR A 82 -1.76 -1.19 -6.65
C THR A 82 -1.46 -0.19 -5.55
N ILE A 83 -0.40 0.60 -5.70
CA ILE A 83 0.01 1.64 -4.76
C ILE A 83 0.19 2.94 -5.53
N GLU A 84 -0.49 3.98 -5.10
CA GLU A 84 -0.31 5.35 -5.59
C GLU A 84 0.58 6.12 -4.62
N CYS A 85 1.81 6.43 -5.05
CA CYS A 85 2.82 7.05 -4.21
C CYS A 85 2.59 8.56 -4.08
N MET A 86 2.44 9.07 -2.85
CA MET A 86 2.41 10.51 -2.62
C MET A 86 3.82 11.08 -2.56
N LYS A 87 3.93 12.39 -2.83
CA LYS A 87 5.16 13.12 -2.58
C LYS A 87 5.48 13.10 -1.09
N SER A 88 6.58 12.45 -0.76
CA SER A 88 7.16 12.43 0.58
C SER A 88 8.67 12.34 0.46
N GLU A 89 9.39 13.03 1.33
CA GLU A 89 10.82 12.83 1.49
C GLU A 89 11.06 11.44 2.09
N ALA A 90 12.12 10.78 1.63
CA ALA A 90 12.55 9.52 2.22
C ALA A 90 13.01 9.80 3.66
N VAL A 91 12.55 8.98 4.60
CA VAL A 91 12.98 9.04 6.00
C VAL A 91 13.83 7.81 6.27
N GLU A 92 15.07 8.02 6.69
CA GLU A 92 16.06 6.95 6.91
C GLU A 92 15.53 5.83 7.83
N LEU A 93 14.76 6.20 8.87
CA LEU A 93 14.12 5.24 9.76
C LEU A 93 13.13 4.29 9.07
N VAL A 94 12.45 4.75 8.01
CA VAL A 94 11.52 3.91 7.25
C VAL A 94 12.27 2.96 6.32
N VAL A 95 13.38 3.43 5.75
CA VAL A 95 14.30 2.60 4.94
C VAL A 95 14.87 1.47 5.80
N GLN A 96 15.42 1.81 6.98
CA GLN A 96 15.92 0.82 7.94
C GLN A 96 14.82 -0.18 8.35
N TYR A 97 13.63 0.31 8.69
CA TYR A 97 12.48 -0.55 9.00
C TYR A 97 12.16 -1.53 7.87
N LEU A 98 12.24 -1.13 6.60
CA LEU A 98 12.00 -2.02 5.46
C LEU A 98 13.15 -3.00 5.22
N GLN A 99 14.39 -2.58 5.46
CA GLN A 99 15.57 -3.43 5.32
C GLN A 99 15.66 -4.52 6.40
N ASP A 100 15.19 -4.23 7.61
CA ASP A 100 15.08 -5.20 8.70
C ASP A 100 14.04 -6.29 8.41
N GLN A 101 13.13 -6.05 7.47
CA GLN A 101 12.16 -7.03 7.00
C GLN A 101 12.77 -7.86 5.87
N SER A 102 13.08 -9.12 6.15
CA SER A 102 13.67 -10.03 5.14
C SER A 102 12.67 -10.50 4.08
N SER A 103 11.41 -10.71 4.48
CA SER A 103 10.30 -11.08 3.59
C SER A 103 8.95 -10.94 4.33
N LEU A 104 7.85 -11.00 3.59
CA LEU A 104 6.49 -11.09 4.12
C LEU A 104 6.09 -12.53 4.51
N CYS A 105 7.06 -13.41 4.84
CA CYS A 105 6.85 -14.78 5.34
C CYS A 105 5.83 -15.60 4.53
N GLY A 106 5.84 -15.47 3.20
CA GLY A 106 4.93 -16.22 2.31
C GLY A 106 3.47 -15.76 2.34
N ALA A 107 3.17 -14.56 2.86
CA ALA A 107 1.80 -14.04 2.90
C ALA A 107 1.24 -13.63 1.53
N VAL A 108 2.11 -13.44 0.53
CA VAL A 108 1.74 -13.00 -0.84
C VAL A 108 2.03 -14.05 -1.92
N LYS A 109 1.87 -15.34 -1.59
CA LYS A 109 2.13 -16.48 -2.50
C LYS A 109 1.35 -16.45 -3.81
N LEU A 110 0.22 -15.74 -3.87
CA LEU A 110 -0.66 -15.67 -5.04
C LEU A 110 -0.57 -14.34 -5.78
N LEU A 111 0.30 -13.43 -5.34
CA LEU A 111 0.45 -12.10 -5.92
C LEU A 111 1.06 -12.20 -7.32
N GLN A 112 0.27 -11.80 -8.32
CA GLN A 112 0.63 -11.90 -9.74
C GLN A 112 0.95 -10.55 -10.37
N LYS A 113 0.40 -9.45 -9.81
CA LYS A 113 0.55 -8.11 -10.38
C LYS A 113 0.86 -7.08 -9.30
N VAL A 114 1.89 -6.28 -9.52
CA VAL A 114 2.24 -5.13 -8.67
C VAL A 114 2.32 -3.87 -9.54
N HIS A 115 1.50 -2.89 -9.22
CA HIS A 115 1.47 -1.61 -9.91
C HIS A 115 1.80 -0.49 -8.93
N MET A 116 2.84 0.29 -9.22
CA MET A 116 3.19 1.50 -8.47
C MET A 116 2.96 2.72 -9.35
N ASN A 117 2.00 3.55 -8.98
CA ASN A 117 1.71 4.82 -9.63
C ASN A 117 2.44 5.94 -8.91
N MET A 118 2.78 7.01 -9.64
CA MET A 118 3.53 8.17 -9.13
C MET A 118 4.89 7.78 -8.53
N PHE A 119 5.46 6.67 -9.01
CA PHE A 119 6.72 6.11 -8.54
C PHE A 119 7.89 7.00 -8.95
N ARG A 120 8.72 7.40 -7.99
CA ARG A 120 9.89 8.26 -8.22
C ARG A 120 11.21 7.51 -8.16
N GLY A 121 11.20 6.26 -7.71
CA GLY A 121 12.42 5.47 -7.51
C GLY A 121 13.24 5.95 -6.31
N LEU A 122 12.58 6.56 -5.32
CA LEU A 122 13.24 6.87 -4.04
C LEU A 122 13.65 5.57 -3.35
N GLU A 123 14.72 5.63 -2.56
CA GLU A 123 15.24 4.46 -1.83
C GLU A 123 14.14 3.73 -1.04
N VAL A 124 13.30 4.49 -0.32
CA VAL A 124 12.18 3.92 0.45
C VAL A 124 11.13 3.22 -0.42
N GLU A 125 10.87 3.72 -1.63
CA GLU A 125 9.93 3.10 -2.59
C GLU A 125 10.53 1.81 -3.18
N MET A 126 11.83 1.84 -3.48
CA MET A 126 12.59 0.68 -3.96
C MET A 126 12.70 -0.43 -2.91
N GLU A 127 12.96 -0.07 -1.65
CA GLU A 127 13.02 -1.02 -0.54
C GLU A 127 11.67 -1.68 -0.26
N PHE A 128 10.59 -0.89 -0.33
CA PHE A 128 9.25 -1.44 -0.23
C PHE A 128 8.97 -2.42 -1.36
N LEU A 129 9.30 -2.05 -2.61
CA LEU A 129 9.13 -2.93 -3.76
C LEU A 129 9.96 -4.20 -3.59
N ARG A 130 11.22 -4.10 -3.17
CA ARG A 130 12.12 -5.23 -2.89
C ARG A 130 11.50 -6.22 -1.90
N LEU A 131 10.91 -5.73 -0.81
CA LEU A 131 10.22 -6.56 0.18
C LEU A 131 9.04 -7.35 -0.42
N ILE A 132 8.22 -6.69 -1.26
CA ILE A 132 7.13 -7.36 -1.97
C ILE A 132 7.67 -8.43 -2.92
N LEU A 133 8.68 -8.08 -3.72
CA LEU A 133 9.27 -8.98 -4.72
C LEU A 133 9.94 -10.20 -4.10
N ALA A 134 10.63 -10.04 -2.96
CA ALA A 134 11.21 -11.15 -2.21
C ALA A 134 10.17 -12.18 -1.75
N SER A 135 8.89 -11.80 -1.73
CA SER A 135 7.79 -12.62 -1.22
C SER A 135 6.84 -13.14 -2.30
N ALA A 136 6.83 -12.52 -3.49
CA ALA A 136 5.86 -12.76 -4.56
C ALA A 136 6.35 -13.78 -5.59
N LEU A 137 6.29 -15.08 -5.24
CA LEU A 137 6.89 -16.16 -6.04
C LEU A 137 6.24 -16.41 -7.41
N VAL A 138 5.00 -15.98 -7.63
CA VAL A 138 4.23 -16.22 -8.88
C VAL A 138 3.97 -14.93 -9.65
N LEU A 139 4.76 -13.89 -9.38
CA LEU A 139 4.61 -12.58 -9.97
C LEU A 139 4.80 -12.64 -11.49
N LYS A 140 3.85 -12.07 -12.24
CA LYS A 140 3.84 -12.06 -13.71
C LYS A 140 4.09 -10.67 -14.27
N GLU A 141 3.72 -9.64 -13.52
CA GLU A 141 3.71 -8.27 -13.99
C GLU A 141 4.11 -7.30 -12.87
N ILE A 142 5.10 -6.45 -13.18
CA ILE A 142 5.46 -5.29 -12.37
C ILE A 142 5.38 -4.09 -13.29
N SER A 143 4.76 -3.02 -12.83
CA SER A 143 4.82 -1.74 -13.53
C SER A 143 4.96 -0.60 -12.53
N ALA A 144 5.91 0.29 -12.79
CA ALA A 144 6.12 1.49 -12.00
C ALA A 144 6.03 2.70 -12.94
N TRP A 145 5.03 3.55 -12.74
CA TRP A 145 4.74 4.69 -13.60
C TRP A 145 4.81 6.00 -12.82
N ASN A 146 5.22 7.06 -13.49
CA ASN A 146 5.17 8.41 -12.95
C ASN A 146 4.40 9.32 -13.92
N TYR A 147 3.12 9.57 -13.61
CA TYR A 147 2.25 10.38 -14.47
C TYR A 147 2.63 11.87 -14.48
N VAL A 148 3.40 12.36 -13.50
CA VAL A 148 3.90 13.74 -13.48
C VAL A 148 4.81 14.02 -14.68
N HIS A 149 5.54 13.00 -15.16
CA HIS A 149 6.38 13.12 -16.34
C HIS A 149 5.63 12.89 -17.66
N ILE A 150 4.35 12.48 -17.63
CA ILE A 150 3.60 12.07 -18.82
C ILE A 150 2.47 13.06 -19.16
N LEU A 151 1.84 13.72 -18.18
CA LEU A 151 0.55 14.41 -18.37
C LEU A 151 0.51 15.91 -18.05
N TYR A 152 1.59 16.50 -17.56
CA TYR A 152 1.59 17.94 -17.25
C TYR A 152 2.77 18.64 -17.92
N PRO A 153 2.52 19.48 -18.96
CA PRO A 153 3.29 20.70 -19.08
C PRO A 153 3.21 21.38 -17.71
N SER A 154 4.34 21.83 -17.16
CA SER A 154 4.29 22.51 -15.87
C SER A 154 3.24 23.63 -15.95
N GLY A 155 2.51 23.91 -14.87
CA GLY A 155 1.54 25.04 -14.89
C GLY A 155 2.20 26.37 -15.32
N ARG A 156 3.53 26.46 -15.21
CA ARG A 156 4.37 27.51 -15.77
C ARG A 156 4.34 27.56 -17.30
N GLU A 157 4.47 26.43 -18.00
CA GLU A 157 4.34 26.36 -19.46
C GLU A 157 2.94 26.80 -19.93
N ILE A 158 1.88 26.35 -19.26
CA ILE A 158 0.52 26.79 -19.55
C ILE A 158 0.36 28.30 -19.30
N MET A 159 0.92 28.83 -18.20
CA MET A 159 0.90 30.26 -17.91
C MET A 159 1.75 31.08 -18.89
N ASP A 160 2.86 30.54 -19.39
CA ASP A 160 3.72 31.22 -20.36
C ASP A 160 3.09 31.21 -21.77
N GLU A 161 2.34 30.16 -22.14
CA GLU A 161 1.48 30.15 -23.33
C GLU A 161 0.33 31.16 -23.22
N LEU A 162 -0.33 31.23 -22.04
CA LEU A 162 -1.42 32.18 -21.82
C LEU A 162 -0.98 33.65 -21.83
N LYS A 163 0.28 33.95 -21.49
CA LYS A 163 0.86 35.32 -21.60
C LYS A 163 1.11 35.76 -23.04
N GLN A 164 1.01 34.86 -24.02
CA GLN A 164 1.18 35.18 -25.45
C GLN A 164 -0.14 35.59 -26.13
N TYR A 165 -1.25 35.62 -25.39
CA TYR A 165 -2.56 36.13 -25.80
C TYR A 165 -2.95 37.39 -25.01
#